data_AF-A0A6J4VDX7-F1
#
_entry.id   AF-A0A6J4VDX7-F1
#
_cell.length_a   1.000
_cell.length_b   1.000
_cell.length_c   1.000
_cell.angle_alpha   90.00
_cell.angle_beta   90.00
_cell.angle_gamma   90.00
#
_symmetry.space_group_name_H-M   'P 1'
#
loop_
_entity.id
_entity.type
_entity.pdbx_description
1 polymer ?
#
loop_
_entity_poly.entity_id
_entity_poly.type
_entity_poly.pdbx_seq_one_letter_code
_entity_poly.pdbx_strand_id
1 'polypeptide(L)'
;MPRTADLTFCNLQARAGGLDPVGHAGTVDLLVAFELPLPWPYGLWGCAGMPPEVRDLIALWYGDADVPRPQLRPLVMAPDPTYSAPGLRRMLVYRRPEGKFADLSQTEYLVPEGELGRLVWAAVLEPEKLPAFAQYALPETPGTRDLFVCTHGAVDAACAKFGFPLYRQLREAAGAGVRVWRASHFGGHVFAPTLAELPSGRFWGYLDGDAPAALLSQEGAVGDLYSRYRGWSALTTPFLQAAEREVLRLEGWPWLGVAKQGETLSEGSGWAEVRLSYRRPDGYEGAYHARVQLAAPVETPHDSGGKLHSYRQYKVVKLAKGA
;
A
#
# COMPACT_ATOMS: atom_id res chain seq x y z
N MET A 1 -22.55 -23.40 6.23
CA MET A 1 -21.26 -22.70 6.10
C MET A 1 -20.17 -23.69 6.48
N PRO A 2 -19.15 -23.91 5.64
CA PRO A 2 -18.04 -24.80 6.00
C PRO A 2 -17.37 -24.28 7.28
N ARG A 3 -16.94 -25.20 8.15
CA ARG A 3 -16.23 -24.83 9.38
C ARG A 3 -14.87 -24.23 8.97
N THR A 4 -14.37 -23.28 9.75
CA THR A 4 -13.06 -22.62 9.52
C THR A 4 -11.86 -23.59 9.48
N ALA A 5 -12.04 -24.85 9.93
CA ALA A 5 -11.03 -25.90 9.84
C ALA A 5 -10.89 -26.51 8.43
N ASP A 6 -11.88 -26.35 7.55
CA ASP A 6 -11.89 -26.93 6.19
C ASP A 6 -11.54 -25.90 5.10
N LEU A 7 -11.25 -24.65 5.48
CA LEU A 7 -10.93 -23.55 4.55
C LEU A 7 -9.44 -23.57 4.20
N THR A 8 -9.12 -23.92 2.96
CA THR A 8 -7.78 -23.74 2.41
C THR A 8 -7.59 -22.27 2.03
N PHE A 9 -6.89 -21.52 2.89
CA PHE A 9 -6.67 -20.09 2.68
C PHE A 9 -5.79 -19.83 1.44
N CYS A 10 -6.17 -18.85 0.62
CA CYS A 10 -5.44 -18.50 -0.61
C CYS A 10 -3.98 -18.13 -0.33
N ASN A 11 -3.72 -17.38 0.75
CA ASN A 11 -2.39 -16.93 1.10
C ASN A 11 -1.43 -18.06 1.52
N LEU A 12 -1.94 -19.06 2.22
CA LEU A 12 -1.13 -20.22 2.62
C LEU A 12 -0.75 -21.05 1.38
N GLN A 13 -1.68 -21.24 0.45
CA GLN A 13 -1.42 -21.94 -0.81
C GLN A 13 -0.44 -21.16 -1.69
N ALA A 14 -0.64 -19.85 -1.83
CA ALA A 14 0.25 -18.98 -2.59
C ALA A 14 1.67 -19.03 -2.04
N ARG A 15 1.83 -18.92 -0.72
CA ARG A 15 3.14 -19.01 -0.06
C ARG A 15 3.78 -20.38 -0.21
N ALA A 16 3.01 -21.46 -0.04
CA ALA A 16 3.50 -22.82 -0.23
C ALA A 16 3.92 -23.10 -1.68
N GLY A 17 3.24 -22.51 -2.65
CA GLY A 17 3.59 -22.53 -4.07
C GLY A 17 4.76 -21.63 -4.44
N GLY A 18 5.35 -20.90 -3.49
CA GLY A 18 6.51 -20.04 -3.72
C GLY A 18 6.17 -18.71 -4.37
N LEU A 19 4.92 -18.23 -4.28
CA LEU A 19 4.53 -16.93 -4.83
C LEU A 19 5.27 -15.78 -4.13
N ASP A 20 6.21 -15.15 -4.83
CA ASP A 20 6.95 -13.98 -4.36
C ASP A 20 6.07 -12.71 -4.43
N PRO A 21 5.92 -11.93 -3.33
CA PRO A 21 5.13 -10.71 -3.33
C PRO A 21 5.64 -9.58 -4.23
N VAL A 22 6.93 -9.54 -4.57
CA VAL A 22 7.51 -8.39 -5.27
C VAL A 22 6.84 -8.11 -6.62
N GLY A 23 6.69 -6.83 -6.97
CA GLY A 23 6.06 -6.40 -8.21
C GLY A 23 4.52 -6.37 -8.15
N HIS A 24 3.93 -6.60 -6.98
CA HIS A 24 2.48 -6.61 -6.78
C HIS A 24 1.99 -5.44 -5.90
N ALA A 25 2.81 -4.39 -5.73
CA ALA A 25 2.31 -3.12 -5.21
C ALA A 25 1.65 -2.35 -6.36
N GLY A 26 0.42 -1.87 -6.14
CA GLY A 26 -0.21 -0.99 -7.12
C GLY A 26 0.40 0.40 -7.06
N THR A 27 0.58 1.02 -8.23
CA THR A 27 1.07 2.40 -8.33
C THR A 27 0.04 3.36 -7.76
N VAL A 28 0.53 4.41 -7.10
CA VAL A 28 -0.31 5.41 -6.43
C VAL A 28 0.19 6.80 -6.81
N ASP A 29 -0.71 7.63 -7.32
CA ASP A 29 -0.49 9.08 -7.49
C ASP A 29 -1.25 9.87 -6.42
N LEU A 30 -2.42 9.36 -6.04
CA LEU A 30 -3.28 9.90 -5.00
C LEU A 30 -3.82 8.75 -4.15
N LEU A 31 -3.59 8.75 -2.85
CA LEU A 31 -4.26 7.84 -1.92
C LEU A 31 -5.10 8.67 -0.96
N VAL A 32 -6.38 8.33 -0.86
CA VAL A 32 -7.31 8.96 0.08
C VAL A 32 -7.78 7.90 1.05
N ALA A 33 -7.28 7.97 2.28
CA ALA A 33 -7.70 7.12 3.38
C ALA A 33 -8.67 7.87 4.29
N PHE A 34 -9.82 7.29 4.62
CA PHE A 34 -10.78 7.93 5.52
C PHE A 34 -11.46 6.95 6.47
N GLU A 35 -11.90 7.47 7.61
CA GLU A 35 -12.58 6.69 8.63
C GLU A 35 -14.00 6.28 8.22
N LEU A 36 -14.32 5.00 8.36
CA LEU A 36 -15.69 4.48 8.32
C LEU A 36 -15.84 3.36 9.35
N PRO A 37 -16.83 3.45 10.27
CA PRO A 37 -17.07 2.40 11.25
C PRO A 37 -17.28 1.02 10.63
N LEU A 38 -16.85 0.00 11.36
CA LEU A 38 -17.12 -1.40 11.06
C LEU A 38 -18.58 -1.77 11.42
N PRO A 39 -19.14 -2.87 10.87
CA PRO A 39 -18.53 -3.82 9.95
C PRO A 39 -18.55 -3.35 8.49
N TRP A 40 -17.59 -3.85 7.70
CA TRP A 40 -17.55 -3.62 6.26
C TRP A 40 -18.08 -4.85 5.50
N PRO A 41 -19.11 -4.70 4.65
CA PRO A 41 -19.57 -5.77 3.77
C PRO A 41 -18.67 -5.89 2.54
N TYR A 42 -18.83 -6.99 1.78
CA TYR A 42 -18.13 -7.20 0.50
C TYR A 42 -18.30 -6.00 -0.45
N GLY A 43 -19.54 -5.50 -0.59
CA GLY A 43 -19.88 -4.27 -1.31
C GLY A 43 -19.65 -3.01 -0.48
N LEU A 44 -18.45 -2.82 0.07
CA LEU A 44 -18.08 -1.70 0.96
C LEU A 44 -18.54 -0.35 0.42
N TRP A 45 -18.28 -0.07 -0.86
CA TRP A 45 -18.61 1.21 -1.48
C TRP A 45 -20.11 1.48 -1.58
N GLY A 46 -20.96 0.45 -1.53
CA GLY A 46 -22.42 0.58 -1.54
C GLY A 46 -23.06 0.50 -0.15
N CYS A 47 -22.28 0.43 0.93
CA CYS A 47 -22.84 0.23 2.27
C CYS A 47 -23.57 1.48 2.79
N ALA A 48 -24.51 1.28 3.72
CA ALA A 48 -25.38 2.34 4.22
C ALA A 48 -24.64 3.50 4.91
N GLY A 49 -23.47 3.24 5.50
CA GLY A 49 -22.65 4.28 6.15
C GLY A 49 -21.74 5.06 5.21
N MET A 50 -21.65 4.67 3.93
CA MET A 50 -20.79 5.37 2.96
C MET A 50 -21.41 6.72 2.59
N PRO A 51 -20.66 7.85 2.67
CA PRO A 51 -21.18 9.15 2.27
C PRO A 51 -21.65 9.14 0.81
N PRO A 52 -22.79 9.77 0.47
CA PRO A 52 -23.32 9.82 -0.89
C PRO A 52 -22.29 10.29 -1.92
N GLU A 53 -21.56 11.36 -1.61
CA GLU A 53 -20.55 11.93 -2.50
C GLU A 53 -19.42 10.93 -2.81
N VAL A 54 -19.04 10.08 -1.84
CA VAL A 54 -18.04 9.04 -2.06
C VAL A 54 -18.61 7.93 -2.96
N ARG A 55 -19.89 7.56 -2.80
CA ARG A 55 -20.53 6.57 -3.68
C ARG A 55 -20.57 7.05 -5.12
N ASP A 56 -20.97 8.30 -5.32
CA ASP A 56 -21.01 8.94 -6.62
C ASP A 56 -19.60 9.05 -7.22
N LEU A 57 -18.61 9.43 -6.41
CA LEU A 57 -17.21 9.48 -6.82
C LEU A 57 -16.72 8.11 -7.30
N ILE A 58 -16.97 7.04 -6.53
CA ILE A 58 -16.56 5.68 -6.86
C ILE A 58 -17.29 5.17 -8.11
N ALA A 59 -18.58 5.47 -8.26
CA ALA A 59 -19.35 5.13 -9.47
C ALA A 59 -18.79 5.85 -10.71
N LEU A 60 -18.44 7.13 -10.59
CA LEU A 60 -17.75 7.86 -11.64
C LEU A 60 -16.38 7.24 -11.93
N TRP A 61 -15.64 6.82 -10.89
CA TRP A 61 -14.26 6.32 -11.01
C TRP A 61 -14.15 4.97 -11.69
N TYR A 62 -15.09 4.06 -11.43
CA TYR A 62 -15.11 2.73 -12.04
C TYR A 62 -16.09 2.61 -13.21
N GLY A 63 -16.85 3.66 -13.53
CA GLY A 63 -17.87 3.65 -14.58
C GLY A 63 -17.38 4.04 -15.98
N ASP A 64 -16.54 5.09 -16.09
CA ASP A 64 -16.09 5.63 -17.38
C ASP A 64 -14.55 5.57 -17.48
N ALA A 65 -14.07 4.65 -18.32
CA ALA A 65 -12.66 4.37 -18.55
C ALA A 65 -11.94 5.44 -19.42
N ASP A 66 -12.69 6.30 -20.13
CA ASP A 66 -12.13 7.24 -21.10
C ASP A 66 -11.73 8.58 -20.46
N VAL A 67 -12.07 8.81 -19.19
CA VAL A 67 -11.69 10.02 -18.45
C VAL A 67 -10.27 9.84 -17.87
N PRO A 68 -9.27 10.65 -18.28
CA PRO A 68 -7.92 10.61 -17.72
C PRO A 68 -7.94 10.99 -16.25
N ARG A 69 -7.35 10.16 -15.40
CA ARG A 69 -7.39 10.34 -13.94
C ARG A 69 -6.06 9.91 -13.30
N PRO A 70 -5.65 10.53 -12.18
CA PRO A 70 -4.51 10.03 -11.40
C PRO A 70 -4.75 8.58 -10.98
N GLN A 71 -3.70 7.83 -10.66
CA GLN A 71 -3.89 6.51 -10.05
C GLN A 71 -4.36 6.66 -8.61
N LEU A 72 -5.69 6.81 -8.45
CA LEU A 72 -6.37 6.93 -7.17
C LEU A 72 -6.42 5.58 -6.47
N ARG A 73 -6.01 5.56 -5.22
CA ARG A 73 -6.26 4.48 -4.27
C ARG A 73 -7.19 4.99 -3.17
N PRO A 74 -8.49 4.68 -3.21
CA PRO A 74 -9.34 4.92 -2.07
C PRO A 74 -9.06 3.84 -1.01
N LEU A 75 -9.00 4.23 0.25
CA LEU A 75 -8.78 3.33 1.38
C LEU A 75 -9.73 3.69 2.52
N VAL A 76 -10.36 2.69 3.12
CA VAL A 76 -11.21 2.90 4.29
C VAL A 76 -10.48 2.38 5.51
N MET A 77 -10.46 3.15 6.59
CA MET A 77 -9.87 2.77 7.87
C MET A 77 -10.94 2.74 8.96
N ALA A 78 -10.83 1.80 9.89
CA ALA A 78 -11.74 1.77 11.02
C ALA A 78 -11.30 2.84 12.03
N PRO A 79 -12.24 3.62 12.61
CA PRO A 79 -11.93 4.49 13.73
C PRO A 79 -11.24 3.72 14.86
N ASP A 80 -10.23 4.33 15.46
CA ASP A 80 -9.47 3.81 16.59
C ASP A 80 -9.57 4.79 17.77
N PRO A 81 -10.01 4.38 18.97
CA PRO A 81 -10.22 5.29 20.10
C PRO A 81 -8.98 6.11 20.52
N THR A 82 -7.77 5.70 20.14
CA THR A 82 -6.54 6.45 20.43
C THR A 82 -6.37 7.65 19.51
N TYR A 83 -6.86 7.56 18.28
CA TYR A 83 -6.60 8.53 17.21
C TYR A 83 -7.88 9.25 16.76
N SER A 84 -9.05 8.64 16.95
CA SER A 84 -10.33 9.12 16.44
C SER A 84 -11.15 9.80 17.54
N ALA A 85 -12.03 10.72 17.14
CA ALA A 85 -12.90 11.45 18.07
C ALA A 85 -14.39 11.23 17.71
N PRO A 86 -15.30 11.10 18.70
CA PRO A 86 -16.74 11.00 18.45
C PRO A 86 -17.28 12.16 17.61
N GLY A 87 -18.16 11.86 16.66
CA GLY A 87 -18.76 12.86 15.75
C GLY A 87 -17.84 13.40 14.66
N LEU A 88 -16.55 13.05 14.70
CA LEU A 88 -15.55 13.45 13.71
C LEU A 88 -15.09 12.22 12.91
N ARG A 89 -14.52 12.49 11.73
CA ARG A 89 -13.89 11.52 10.84
C ARG A 89 -12.53 12.03 10.42
N ARG A 90 -11.51 11.19 10.58
CA ARG A 90 -10.17 11.46 10.08
C ARG A 90 -10.10 11.12 8.59
N MET A 91 -9.43 11.98 7.84
CA MET A 91 -9.06 11.74 6.45
C MET A 91 -7.58 12.06 6.23
N LEU A 92 -6.89 11.15 5.56
CA LEU A 92 -5.48 11.23 5.22
C LEU A 92 -5.39 11.24 3.70
N VAL A 93 -4.72 12.24 3.16
CA VAL A 93 -4.50 12.43 1.73
C VAL A 93 -3.01 12.32 1.47
N TYR A 94 -2.61 11.34 0.66
CA TYR A 94 -1.23 11.17 0.23
C TYR A 94 -1.10 11.46 -1.26
N ARG A 95 -0.18 12.34 -1.65
CA ARG A 95 0.03 12.71 -3.05
C ARG A 95 1.46 12.43 -3.48
N ARG A 96 1.62 11.99 -4.72
CA ARG A 96 2.93 11.86 -5.36
C ARG A 96 3.54 13.26 -5.55
N PRO A 97 4.74 13.53 -4.98
CA PRO A 97 5.49 14.73 -5.30
C PRO A 97 6.07 14.67 -6.72
N GLU A 98 6.39 15.84 -7.29
CA GLU A 98 7.14 15.90 -8.55
C GLU A 98 8.61 15.52 -8.35
N GLY A 99 9.21 14.87 -9.35
CA GLY A 99 10.62 14.50 -9.37
C GLY A 99 10.98 13.33 -8.43
N LYS A 100 12.23 13.32 -7.93
CA LYS A 100 12.74 12.31 -7.01
C LYS A 100 12.20 12.56 -5.60
N PHE A 101 11.61 11.54 -4.97
CA PHE A 101 11.11 11.60 -3.59
C PHE A 101 11.33 10.28 -2.86
N ALA A 102 11.22 10.30 -1.53
CA ALA A 102 11.26 9.10 -0.69
C ALA A 102 9.85 8.74 -0.20
N ASP A 103 9.12 9.76 0.25
CA ASP A 103 7.78 9.68 0.79
C ASP A 103 6.78 10.46 -0.07
N LEU A 104 5.52 10.03 -0.03
CA LEU A 104 4.39 10.81 -0.53
C LEU A 104 4.19 12.04 0.37
N SER A 105 3.72 13.15 -0.20
CA SER A 105 3.27 14.26 0.65
C SER A 105 1.99 13.85 1.37
N GLN A 106 1.81 14.32 2.60
CA GLN A 106 0.65 13.97 3.43
C GLN A 106 -0.09 15.24 3.84
N THR A 107 -1.41 15.21 3.70
CA THR A 107 -2.31 16.19 4.32
C THR A 107 -3.34 15.45 5.14
N GLU A 108 -3.62 15.97 6.33
CA GLU A 108 -4.52 15.34 7.28
C GLU A 108 -5.66 16.28 7.67
N TYR A 109 -6.85 15.72 7.77
CA TYR A 109 -8.06 16.42 8.17
C TYR A 109 -8.78 15.68 9.29
N LEU A 110 -9.43 16.44 10.17
CA LEU A 110 -10.40 15.92 11.12
C LEU A 110 -11.70 16.73 10.95
N VAL A 111 -12.69 16.12 10.30
CA VAL A 111 -13.94 16.79 9.89
C VAL A 111 -15.16 16.24 10.63
N PRO A 112 -16.25 17.01 10.77
CA PRO A 112 -17.55 16.45 11.13
C PRO A 112 -17.95 15.33 10.17
N GLU A 113 -18.61 14.28 10.69
CA GLU A 113 -19.02 13.12 9.90
C GLU A 113 -19.79 13.47 8.62
N GLY A 114 -20.68 14.47 8.68
CA GLY A 114 -21.46 14.94 7.53
C GLY A 114 -20.66 15.68 6.45
N GLU A 115 -19.44 16.15 6.75
CA GLU A 115 -18.58 16.86 5.78
C GLU A 115 -17.57 15.94 5.08
N LEU A 116 -17.41 14.70 5.55
CA LEU A 116 -16.42 13.77 5.01
C LEU A 116 -16.60 13.53 3.51
N GLY A 117 -17.83 13.31 3.05
CA GLY A 117 -18.11 13.04 1.65
C GLY A 117 -17.66 14.17 0.73
N ARG A 118 -17.99 15.42 1.11
CA ARG A 118 -17.61 16.62 0.37
C ARG A 118 -16.11 16.85 0.37
N LEU A 119 -15.43 16.58 1.49
CA LEU A 119 -13.98 16.69 1.56
C LEU A 119 -13.30 15.65 0.64
N VAL A 120 -13.75 14.39 0.66
CA VAL A 120 -13.22 13.34 -0.24
C VAL A 120 -13.43 13.74 -1.71
N TRP A 121 -14.62 14.24 -2.05
CA TRP A 121 -14.92 14.75 -3.38
C TRP A 121 -13.97 15.87 -3.80
N ALA A 122 -13.83 16.90 -2.96
CA ALA A 122 -12.94 18.04 -3.21
C ALA A 122 -11.48 17.58 -3.36
N ALA A 123 -11.00 16.66 -2.53
CA ALA A 123 -9.62 16.18 -2.61
C ALA A 123 -9.31 15.44 -3.93
N VAL A 124 -10.31 14.82 -4.55
CA VAL A 124 -10.14 13.97 -5.72
C VAL A 124 -10.47 14.67 -7.04
N LEU A 125 -11.58 15.42 -7.10
CA LEU A 125 -12.09 16.01 -8.34
C LEU A 125 -12.00 17.54 -8.38
N GLU A 126 -12.05 18.20 -7.24
CA GLU A 126 -12.18 19.67 -7.15
C GLU A 126 -11.17 20.25 -6.14
N PRO A 127 -9.85 20.03 -6.33
CA PRO A 127 -8.83 20.42 -5.37
C PRO A 127 -8.82 21.93 -5.08
N GLU A 128 -9.29 22.76 -6.02
CA GLU A 128 -9.49 24.19 -5.84
C GLU A 128 -10.52 24.56 -4.77
N LYS A 129 -11.40 23.61 -4.37
CA LYS A 129 -12.37 23.80 -3.28
C LYS A 129 -11.85 23.36 -1.91
N LEU A 130 -10.67 22.76 -1.83
CA LEU A 130 -10.03 22.38 -0.55
C LEU A 130 -9.86 23.55 0.45
N PRO A 131 -9.65 24.82 0.05
CA PRO A 131 -9.61 25.94 1.00
C PRO A 131 -10.86 26.08 1.87
N ALA A 132 -12.03 25.61 1.42
CA ALA A 132 -13.25 25.61 2.23
C ALA A 132 -13.19 24.66 3.46
N PHE A 133 -12.23 23.73 3.48
CA PHE A 133 -12.00 22.78 4.57
C PHE A 133 -10.74 23.11 5.38
N ALA A 134 -10.13 24.28 5.17
CA ALA A 134 -8.87 24.67 5.83
C ALA A 134 -8.99 24.65 7.36
N GLN A 135 -10.15 25.01 7.93
CA GLN A 135 -10.36 24.94 9.38
C GLN A 135 -10.31 23.53 9.97
N TYR A 136 -10.39 22.48 9.14
CA TYR A 136 -10.33 21.08 9.58
C TYR A 136 -8.99 20.42 9.32
N ALA A 137 -8.07 21.11 8.63
CA ALA A 137 -6.72 20.60 8.38
C ALA A 137 -5.93 20.57 9.69
N LEU A 138 -5.24 19.45 9.94
CA LEU A 138 -4.34 19.32 11.07
C LEU A 138 -2.93 19.80 10.67
N PRO A 139 -2.13 20.28 11.64
CA PRO A 139 -0.72 20.58 11.39
C PRO A 139 0.02 19.37 10.83
N GLU A 140 0.99 19.60 9.97
CA GLU A 140 1.89 18.55 9.52
C GLU A 140 2.57 17.89 10.71
N THR A 141 2.65 16.56 10.69
CA THR A 141 3.37 15.76 11.68
C THR A 141 4.48 14.99 10.98
N PRO A 142 5.63 15.65 10.67
CA PRO A 142 6.75 14.99 10.01
C PRO A 142 7.18 13.74 10.78
N GLY A 143 7.41 12.65 10.06
CA GLY A 143 7.84 11.38 10.64
C GLY A 143 6.71 10.50 11.20
N THR A 144 5.45 10.92 11.15
CA THR A 144 4.32 10.03 11.46
C THR A 144 4.27 8.90 10.43
N ARG A 145 4.23 7.65 10.90
CA ARG A 145 4.03 6.45 10.07
C ARG A 145 2.64 5.89 10.27
N ASP A 146 1.90 5.73 9.19
CA ASP A 146 0.59 5.09 9.16
C ASP A 146 0.70 3.68 8.57
N LEU A 147 0.43 2.68 9.40
CA LEU A 147 0.46 1.26 9.05
C LEU A 147 -0.96 0.73 8.85
N PHE A 148 -1.38 0.58 7.60
CA PHE A 148 -2.70 0.09 7.24
C PHE A 148 -2.70 -1.43 7.06
N VAL A 149 -3.28 -2.15 8.01
CA VAL A 149 -3.38 -3.61 7.97
C VAL A 149 -4.75 -4.02 7.42
N CYS A 150 -4.76 -4.77 6.32
CA CYS A 150 -6.02 -5.24 5.76
C CYS A 150 -6.69 -6.24 6.72
N THR A 151 -7.90 -5.93 7.20
CA THR A 151 -8.69 -6.83 8.06
C THR A 151 -10.06 -7.15 7.46
N HIS A 152 -10.25 -6.87 6.16
CA HIS A 152 -11.55 -6.96 5.49
C HIS A 152 -11.94 -8.40 5.11
N GLY A 153 -12.38 -9.17 6.10
CA GLY A 153 -12.73 -10.59 5.96
C GLY A 153 -13.88 -10.91 5.01
N ALA A 154 -14.73 -9.92 4.69
CA ALA A 154 -15.81 -10.11 3.74
C ALA A 154 -15.32 -10.29 2.30
N VAL A 155 -14.15 -9.74 1.95
CA VAL A 155 -13.51 -9.92 0.63
C VAL A 155 -12.79 -11.27 0.56
N ASP A 156 -11.94 -11.57 1.53
CA ASP A 156 -11.32 -12.88 1.66
C ASP A 156 -11.06 -13.20 3.14
N ALA A 157 -11.38 -14.43 3.53
CA ALA A 157 -11.22 -14.91 4.91
C ALA A 157 -9.77 -14.79 5.41
N ALA A 158 -8.76 -14.93 4.54
CA ALA A 158 -7.36 -14.79 4.88
C ALA A 158 -7.03 -13.41 5.47
N CYS A 159 -7.63 -12.33 4.93
CA CYS A 159 -7.41 -10.99 5.43
C CYS A 159 -7.89 -10.81 6.88
N ALA A 160 -9.05 -11.37 7.26
CA ALA A 160 -9.48 -11.33 8.65
C ALA A 160 -8.68 -12.31 9.53
N LYS A 161 -8.44 -13.54 9.05
CA LYS A 161 -7.79 -14.61 9.82
C LYS A 161 -6.36 -14.24 10.22
N PHE A 162 -5.58 -13.68 9.31
CA PHE A 162 -4.17 -13.35 9.52
C PHE A 162 -3.93 -11.86 9.75
N GLY A 163 -4.73 -10.98 9.13
CA GLY A 163 -4.54 -9.53 9.25
C GLY A 163 -4.94 -8.99 10.63
N PHE A 164 -6.00 -9.49 11.27
CA PHE A 164 -6.38 -9.00 12.59
C PHE A 164 -5.35 -9.33 13.69
N PRO A 165 -4.76 -10.55 13.75
CA PRO A 165 -3.62 -10.82 14.61
C PRO A 165 -2.43 -9.87 14.37
N LEU A 166 -2.05 -9.63 13.11
CA LEU A 166 -0.99 -8.68 12.76
C LEU A 166 -1.31 -7.26 13.27
N TYR A 167 -2.53 -6.77 13.04
CA TYR A 167 -2.97 -5.47 13.54
C TYR A 167 -2.80 -5.37 15.06
N ARG A 168 -3.23 -6.40 15.81
CA ARG A 168 -3.09 -6.40 17.28
C ARG A 168 -1.63 -6.33 17.72
N GLN A 169 -0.77 -7.17 17.13
CA GLN A 169 0.66 -7.20 17.43
C GLN A 169 1.30 -5.83 17.18
N LEU A 170 1.03 -5.22 16.01
CA LEU A 170 1.56 -3.92 15.66
C LEU A 170 1.00 -2.80 16.56
N ARG A 171 -0.30 -2.82 16.89
CA ARG A 171 -0.90 -1.82 17.79
C ARG A 171 -0.29 -1.83 19.17
N GLU A 172 0.01 -3.01 19.69
CA GLU A 172 0.60 -3.19 21.02
C GLU A 172 2.07 -2.75 21.06
N ALA A 173 2.82 -3.00 19.99
CA ALA A 173 4.24 -2.65 19.89
C ALA A 173 4.53 -1.25 19.32
N ALA A 174 3.53 -0.56 18.76
CA ALA A 174 3.72 0.74 18.13
C ALA A 174 4.18 1.81 19.15
N GLY A 175 5.32 2.44 18.85
CA GLY A 175 5.84 3.57 19.61
C GLY A 175 5.18 4.90 19.23
N ALA A 176 5.69 5.98 19.84
CA ALA A 176 5.30 7.34 19.48
C ALA A 176 5.56 7.60 17.99
N GLY A 177 4.64 8.30 17.31
CA GLY A 177 4.75 8.60 15.88
C GLY A 177 4.33 7.47 14.95
N VAL A 178 3.88 6.31 15.46
CA VAL A 178 3.34 5.23 14.62
C VAL A 178 1.86 5.02 14.93
N ARG A 179 1.01 5.11 13.90
CA ARG A 179 -0.41 4.75 13.96
C ARG A 179 -0.65 3.48 13.17
N VAL A 180 -1.36 2.55 13.76
CA VAL A 180 -1.73 1.30 13.07
C VAL A 180 -3.23 1.29 12.89
N TRP A 181 -3.67 1.10 11.66
CA TRP A 181 -5.05 1.17 11.26
C TRP A 181 -5.54 -0.20 10.80
N ARG A 182 -6.75 -0.56 11.21
CA ARG A 182 -7.49 -1.60 10.50
C ARG A 182 -7.97 -0.98 9.21
N ALA A 183 -7.63 -1.58 8.08
CA ALA A 183 -7.90 -1.05 6.76
C ALA A 183 -8.79 -2.01 5.95
N SER A 184 -9.55 -1.43 5.03
CA SER A 184 -10.31 -2.16 4.03
C SER A 184 -9.39 -2.88 3.06
N HIS A 185 -9.98 -3.66 2.17
CA HIS A 185 -9.21 -4.36 1.15
C HIS A 185 -8.53 -3.38 0.19
N PHE A 186 -7.23 -3.56 -0.04
CA PHE A 186 -6.41 -2.76 -0.96
C PHE A 186 -5.62 -3.62 -1.97
N GLY A 187 -6.07 -4.86 -2.21
CA GLY A 187 -5.42 -5.80 -3.11
C GLY A 187 -4.35 -6.68 -2.44
N GLY A 188 -4.14 -7.86 -3.03
CA GLY A 188 -3.09 -8.79 -2.62
C GLY A 188 -3.45 -9.65 -1.41
N HIS A 189 -4.71 -10.07 -1.27
CA HIS A 189 -5.12 -10.99 -0.19
C HIS A 189 -4.41 -12.35 -0.26
N VAL A 190 -3.95 -12.78 -1.45
CA VAL A 190 -2.99 -13.90 -1.61
C VAL A 190 -1.68 -13.69 -0.87
N PHE A 191 -1.34 -12.46 -0.51
CA PHE A 191 -0.17 -12.12 0.30
C PHE A 191 -0.54 -11.84 1.76
N ALA A 192 -1.74 -12.21 2.22
CA ALA A 192 -2.15 -11.93 3.59
C ALA A 192 -1.20 -12.61 4.62
N PRO A 193 -0.96 -11.97 5.77
CA PRO A 193 -1.44 -10.63 6.13
C PRO A 193 -0.68 -9.53 5.36
N THR A 194 -1.42 -8.53 4.89
CA THR A 194 -0.88 -7.42 4.11
C THR A 194 -0.91 -6.10 4.88
N LEU A 195 0.08 -5.27 4.60
CA LEU A 195 0.24 -3.94 5.19
C LEU A 195 0.64 -2.93 4.11
N ALA A 196 0.03 -1.75 4.14
CA ALA A 196 0.53 -0.57 3.46
C ALA A 196 1.11 0.41 4.48
N GLU A 197 2.34 0.83 4.27
CA GLU A 197 3.04 1.82 5.10
C GLU A 197 3.05 3.16 4.36
N LEU A 198 2.52 4.19 5.02
CA LEU A 198 2.45 5.55 4.51
C LEU A 198 3.11 6.50 5.53
N PRO A 199 3.72 7.61 5.09
CA PRO A 199 3.75 8.13 3.72
C PRO A 199 4.78 7.47 2.77
N SER A 200 5.59 6.51 3.24
CA SER A 200 6.66 5.89 2.43
C SER A 200 6.18 5.10 1.21
N GLY A 201 4.89 4.76 1.12
CA GLY A 201 4.28 4.08 -0.02
C GLY A 201 4.73 2.63 -0.17
N ARG A 202 5.13 1.97 0.92
CA ARG A 202 5.66 0.60 0.88
C ARG A 202 4.55 -0.40 1.16
N PHE A 203 4.45 -1.41 0.29
CA PHE A 203 3.49 -2.49 0.47
C PHE A 203 4.21 -3.76 0.90
N TRP A 204 3.60 -4.46 1.84
CA TRP A 204 4.14 -5.65 2.46
C TRP A 204 3.10 -6.76 2.48
N GLY A 205 3.58 -8.00 2.44
CA GLY A 205 2.80 -9.22 2.48
C GLY A 205 3.50 -10.31 3.29
N TYR A 206 2.75 -11.34 3.66
CA TYR A 206 3.22 -12.45 4.49
C TYR A 206 3.86 -11.98 5.81
N LEU A 207 3.42 -10.85 6.37
CA LEU A 207 4.00 -10.28 7.59
C LEU A 207 3.63 -11.11 8.82
N ASP A 208 4.43 -12.13 9.10
CA ASP A 208 4.33 -13.01 10.26
C ASP A 208 5.69 -13.25 10.93
N GLY A 209 5.66 -13.96 12.07
CA GLY A 209 6.85 -14.18 12.89
C GLY A 209 7.44 -12.87 13.40
N ASP A 210 8.75 -12.68 13.21
CA ASP A 210 9.49 -11.50 13.66
C ASP A 210 9.45 -10.33 12.66
N ALA A 211 8.91 -10.55 11.44
CA ALA A 211 8.85 -9.54 10.39
C ALA A 211 8.13 -8.24 10.82
N PRO A 212 7.00 -8.27 11.57
CA PRO A 212 6.36 -7.06 12.04
C PRO A 212 7.24 -6.21 12.98
N ALA A 213 8.03 -6.85 13.84
CA ALA A 213 8.93 -6.17 14.77
C ALA A 213 10.13 -5.54 14.03
N ALA A 214 10.70 -6.26 13.07
CA ALA A 214 11.75 -5.72 12.19
C ALA A 214 11.24 -4.52 11.38
N LEU A 215 10.00 -4.58 10.87
CA LEU A 215 9.38 -3.46 10.14
C LEU A 215 9.13 -2.25 11.04
N LEU A 216 8.70 -2.44 12.28
CA LEU A 216 8.48 -1.35 13.22
C LEU A 216 9.78 -0.65 13.60
N SER A 217 10.78 -1.42 14.01
CA SER A 217 12.09 -0.90 14.44
C SER A 217 12.89 -0.30 13.27
N GLN A 218 12.75 -0.84 12.06
CA GLN A 218 13.65 -0.56 10.93
C GLN A 218 15.13 -0.77 11.32
N GLU A 219 15.37 -1.78 12.15
CA GLU A 219 16.70 -2.18 12.62
C GLU A 219 17.10 -3.54 12.05
N GLY A 220 18.37 -3.91 12.18
CA GLY A 220 18.88 -5.17 11.69
C GLY A 220 18.98 -5.26 10.16
N ALA A 221 19.02 -6.50 9.64
CA ALA A 221 19.19 -6.75 8.22
C ALA A 221 17.83 -6.75 7.49
N VAL A 222 17.68 -5.89 6.48
CA VAL A 222 16.48 -5.86 5.61
C VAL A 222 16.24 -7.19 4.87
N GLY A 223 17.27 -8.05 4.79
CA GLY A 223 17.18 -9.38 4.20
C GLY A 223 16.04 -10.23 4.75
N ASP A 224 15.71 -10.08 6.04
CA ASP A 224 14.62 -10.84 6.67
C ASP A 224 13.23 -10.45 6.16
N LEU A 225 13.10 -9.24 5.61
CA LEU A 225 11.88 -8.71 5.00
C LEU A 225 11.87 -8.82 3.47
N TYR A 226 12.94 -9.33 2.87
CA TYR A 226 13.08 -9.42 1.42
C TYR A 226 11.90 -10.18 0.77
N SER A 227 11.52 -11.32 1.35
CA SER A 227 10.39 -12.14 0.88
C SER A 227 9.01 -11.63 1.36
N ARG A 228 8.98 -10.47 2.01
CA ARG A 228 7.76 -9.80 2.51
C ARG A 228 7.44 -8.54 1.71
N TYR A 229 8.41 -8.00 0.99
CA TYR A 229 8.26 -6.74 0.28
C TYR A 229 7.49 -6.93 -1.03
N ARG A 230 6.34 -6.25 -1.16
CA ARG A 230 5.54 -6.25 -2.40
C ARG A 230 6.01 -5.22 -3.40
N GLY A 231 6.57 -4.12 -2.93
CA GLY A 231 7.08 -3.04 -3.77
C GLY A 231 6.75 -1.65 -3.25
N TRP A 232 7.26 -0.67 -3.97
CA TRP A 232 7.03 0.75 -3.75
C TRP A 232 5.96 1.27 -4.69
N SER A 233 4.89 1.88 -4.17
CA SER A 233 3.80 2.41 -5.00
C SER A 233 4.20 3.60 -5.86
N ALA A 234 5.39 4.18 -5.63
CA ALA A 234 5.92 5.22 -6.51
C ALA A 234 6.43 4.65 -7.84
N LEU A 235 6.70 3.35 -7.96
CA LEU A 235 7.26 2.73 -9.16
C LEU A 235 6.16 2.15 -10.05
N THR A 236 6.10 2.64 -11.28
CA THR A 236 5.01 2.42 -12.22
C THR A 236 4.95 1.01 -12.80
N THR A 237 6.05 0.24 -12.73
CA THR A 237 6.12 -1.12 -13.28
C THR A 237 6.58 -2.14 -12.23
N PRO A 238 6.10 -3.39 -12.30
CA PRO A 238 6.61 -4.48 -11.47
C PRO A 238 8.11 -4.74 -11.63
N PHE A 239 8.67 -4.52 -12.83
CA PHE A 239 10.11 -4.64 -13.09
C PHE A 239 10.92 -3.64 -12.26
N LEU A 240 10.45 -2.38 -12.18
CA LEU A 240 11.07 -1.37 -11.33
C LEU A 240 11.01 -1.75 -9.84
N GLN A 241 9.87 -2.25 -9.37
CA GLN A 241 9.71 -2.70 -7.97
C GLN A 241 10.66 -3.86 -7.63
N ALA A 242 10.83 -4.81 -8.56
CA ALA A 242 11.79 -5.91 -8.39
C ALA A 242 13.25 -5.42 -8.33
N ALA A 243 13.62 -4.48 -9.20
CA ALA A 243 14.94 -3.86 -9.14
C ALA A 243 15.16 -3.08 -7.82
N GLU A 244 14.16 -2.33 -7.37
CA GLU A 244 14.26 -1.53 -6.15
C GLU A 244 14.38 -2.38 -4.89
N ARG A 245 13.76 -3.56 -4.85
CA ARG A 245 13.95 -4.53 -3.78
C ARG A 245 15.41 -4.98 -3.66
N GLU A 246 16.10 -5.22 -4.77
CA GLU A 246 17.52 -5.59 -4.72
C GLU A 246 18.38 -4.43 -4.21
N VAL A 247 18.08 -3.20 -4.62
CA VAL A 247 18.79 -2.03 -4.09
C VAL A 247 18.53 -1.85 -2.60
N LEU A 248 17.28 -2.03 -2.15
CA LEU A 248 16.92 -2.02 -0.73
C LEU A 248 17.70 -3.09 0.06
N ARG A 249 17.88 -4.28 -0.50
CA ARG A 249 18.68 -5.34 0.12
C ARG A 249 20.16 -4.95 0.26
N LEU A 250 20.72 -4.22 -0.71
CA LEU A 250 22.12 -3.78 -0.70
C LEU A 250 22.39 -2.57 0.18
N GLU A 251 21.50 -1.57 0.13
CA GLU A 251 21.66 -0.28 0.81
C GLU A 251 21.05 -0.29 2.23
N GLY A 252 20.18 -1.26 2.53
CA GLY A 252 19.53 -1.41 3.82
C GLY A 252 18.46 -0.35 4.09
N TRP A 253 18.07 -0.24 5.36
CA TRP A 253 17.01 0.68 5.83
C TRP A 253 17.16 2.14 5.39
N PRO A 254 18.38 2.74 5.35
CA PRO A 254 18.55 4.11 4.90
C PRO A 254 18.01 4.35 3.49
N TRP A 255 17.98 3.33 2.64
CA TRP A 255 17.43 3.43 1.29
C TRP A 255 15.99 3.93 1.28
N LEU A 256 15.16 3.57 2.27
CA LEU A 256 13.75 3.96 2.30
C LEU A 256 13.58 5.49 2.32
N GLY A 257 14.48 6.22 2.96
CA GLY A 257 14.50 7.69 3.04
C GLY A 257 15.25 8.40 1.91
N VAL A 258 15.80 7.68 0.92
CA VAL A 258 16.52 8.28 -0.20
C VAL A 258 15.55 8.75 -1.27
N ALA A 259 15.65 10.02 -1.68
CA ALA A 259 14.86 10.56 -2.77
C ALA A 259 15.23 9.86 -4.08
N LYS A 260 14.27 9.22 -4.75
CA LYS A 260 14.54 8.41 -5.94
C LYS A 260 13.38 8.40 -6.92
N GLN A 261 13.65 7.97 -8.16
CA GLN A 261 12.66 7.76 -9.20
C GLN A 261 13.07 6.59 -10.10
N GLY A 262 12.11 5.99 -10.79
CA GLY A 262 12.32 4.84 -11.67
C GLY A 262 11.95 5.13 -13.12
N GLU A 263 12.71 4.56 -14.04
CA GLU A 263 12.50 4.66 -15.49
C GLU A 263 12.73 3.30 -16.16
N THR A 264 11.85 2.93 -17.10
CA THR A 264 12.09 1.81 -18.02
C THR A 264 12.87 2.32 -19.22
N LEU A 265 14.09 1.84 -19.41
CA LEU A 265 14.98 2.27 -20.51
C LEU A 265 14.66 1.53 -21.82
N SER A 266 14.37 0.24 -21.71
CA SER A 266 13.95 -0.61 -22.81
C SER A 266 13.21 -1.83 -22.28
N GLU A 267 12.31 -2.38 -23.07
CA GLU A 267 11.56 -3.59 -22.71
C GLU A 267 11.35 -4.48 -23.93
N GLY A 268 11.12 -5.77 -23.65
CA GLY A 268 10.76 -6.76 -24.65
C GLY A 268 9.84 -7.81 -24.04
N SER A 269 9.56 -8.87 -24.80
CA SER A 269 8.70 -9.95 -24.32
C SER A 269 9.32 -10.62 -23.08
N GLY A 270 8.75 -10.31 -21.91
CA GLY A 270 9.14 -10.89 -20.63
C GLY A 270 10.41 -10.32 -19.99
N TRP A 271 10.90 -9.14 -20.40
CA TRP A 271 12.04 -8.50 -19.73
C TRP A 271 12.01 -6.97 -19.87
N ALA A 272 12.69 -6.29 -18.95
CA ALA A 272 12.94 -4.85 -19.00
C ALA A 272 14.36 -4.51 -18.50
N GLU A 273 14.98 -3.51 -19.13
CA GLU A 273 16.12 -2.78 -18.58
C GLU A 273 15.58 -1.52 -17.90
N VAL A 274 15.88 -1.36 -16.62
CA VAL A 274 15.35 -0.28 -15.79
C VAL A 274 16.45 0.49 -15.10
N ARG A 275 16.17 1.76 -14.80
CA ARG A 275 17.05 2.67 -14.07
C ARG A 275 16.35 3.20 -12.82
N LEU A 276 17.05 3.18 -11.70
CA LEU A 276 16.64 3.85 -10.46
C LEU A 276 17.63 4.98 -10.17
N SER A 277 17.22 6.21 -10.46
CA SER A 277 18.02 7.40 -10.19
C SER A 277 17.69 7.93 -8.80
N TYR A 278 18.70 8.29 -8.02
CA TYR A 278 18.52 8.74 -6.64
C TYR A 278 19.35 9.97 -6.32
N ARG A 279 19.00 10.62 -5.21
CA ARG A 279 19.73 11.73 -4.60
C ARG A 279 19.74 11.53 -3.08
N ARG A 280 20.92 11.47 -2.50
CA ARG A 280 21.14 11.35 -1.06
C ARG A 280 21.05 12.71 -0.36
N PRO A 281 20.87 12.75 0.97
CA PRO A 281 20.79 14.00 1.72
C PRO A 281 22.05 14.87 1.64
N ASP A 282 23.22 14.26 1.41
CA ASP A 282 24.50 14.94 1.18
C ASP A 282 24.63 15.57 -0.22
N GLY A 283 23.59 15.46 -1.05
CA GLY A 283 23.57 15.96 -2.42
C GLY A 283 24.15 15.00 -3.46
N TYR A 284 24.72 13.86 -3.05
CA TYR A 284 25.23 12.86 -3.98
C TYR A 284 24.09 12.29 -4.82
N GLU A 285 24.25 12.38 -6.14
CA GLU A 285 23.37 11.73 -7.10
C GLU A 285 24.04 10.48 -7.67
N GLY A 286 23.23 9.48 -7.99
CA GLY A 286 23.70 8.28 -8.67
C GLY A 286 22.53 7.51 -9.25
N ALA A 287 22.84 6.39 -9.89
CA ALA A 287 21.82 5.51 -10.44
C ALA A 287 22.15 4.03 -10.27
N TYR A 288 21.11 3.20 -10.20
CA TYR A 288 21.20 1.76 -10.38
C TYR A 288 20.59 1.37 -11.71
N HIS A 289 21.26 0.48 -12.44
CA HIS A 289 20.77 -0.11 -13.68
C HIS A 289 20.53 -1.59 -13.46
N ALA A 290 19.36 -2.07 -13.86
CA ALA A 290 18.99 -3.47 -13.69
C ALA A 290 18.33 -4.08 -14.93
N ARG A 291 18.70 -5.33 -15.22
CA ARG A 291 17.96 -6.21 -16.13
C ARG A 291 17.03 -7.06 -15.29
N VAL A 292 15.73 -6.97 -15.54
CA VAL A 292 14.72 -7.79 -14.87
C VAL A 292 14.00 -8.64 -15.92
N GLN A 293 13.78 -9.90 -15.60
CA GLN A 293 13.12 -10.88 -16.48
C GLN A 293 11.95 -11.52 -15.75
N LEU A 294 10.94 -11.95 -16.50
CA LEU A 294 9.89 -12.82 -15.98
C LEU A 294 10.51 -14.19 -15.65
N ALA A 295 10.22 -14.68 -14.45
CA ALA A 295 10.46 -16.06 -14.08
C ALA A 295 9.21 -16.92 -14.38
N ALA A 296 9.31 -18.23 -14.12
CA ALA A 296 8.16 -19.11 -14.22
C ALA A 296 7.02 -18.58 -13.33
N PRO A 297 5.77 -18.52 -13.85
CA PRO A 297 4.65 -18.07 -13.07
C PRO A 297 4.32 -19.08 -11.96
N VAL A 298 3.61 -18.60 -10.93
CA VAL A 298 3.06 -19.45 -9.88
C VAL A 298 1.55 -19.53 -10.05
N GLU A 299 1.03 -20.74 -10.19
CA GLU A 299 -0.40 -21.03 -10.21
C GLU A 299 -0.89 -21.26 -8.78
N THR A 300 -1.84 -20.46 -8.32
CA THR A 300 -2.45 -20.61 -6.99
C THR A 300 -3.87 -20.05 -7.00
N PRO A 301 -4.76 -20.49 -6.10
CA PRO A 301 -6.08 -19.87 -5.97
C PRO A 301 -5.97 -18.37 -5.70
N HIS A 302 -6.76 -17.58 -6.44
CA HIS A 302 -6.82 -16.14 -6.22
C HIS A 302 -7.45 -15.85 -4.85
N ASP A 303 -8.62 -16.42 -4.59
CA ASP A 303 -9.38 -16.31 -3.34
C ASP A 303 -9.48 -17.65 -2.60
N SER A 304 -9.80 -17.59 -1.31
CA SER A 304 -9.91 -18.76 -0.44
C SER A 304 -11.08 -19.67 -0.89
N GLY A 305 -10.75 -20.74 -1.61
CA GLY A 305 -11.71 -21.65 -2.26
C GLY A 305 -11.98 -21.33 -3.73
N GLY A 306 -11.27 -20.37 -4.31
CA GLY A 306 -11.43 -19.91 -5.69
C GLY A 306 -10.68 -20.74 -6.74
N LYS A 307 -10.74 -20.25 -7.98
CA LYS A 307 -10.02 -20.85 -9.13
C LYS A 307 -8.54 -20.49 -9.11
N LEU A 308 -7.74 -21.34 -9.74
CA LEU A 308 -6.33 -21.05 -9.99
C LEU A 308 -6.16 -19.82 -10.88
N HIS A 309 -5.17 -19.02 -10.54
CA HIS A 309 -4.73 -17.86 -11.29
C HIS A 309 -3.22 -17.91 -11.48
N SER A 310 -2.76 -17.50 -12.66
CA SER A 310 -1.35 -17.43 -13.03
C SER A 310 -0.72 -16.11 -12.60
N TYR A 311 0.15 -16.15 -11.60
CA TYR A 311 0.84 -14.96 -11.12
C TYR A 311 2.23 -14.84 -11.73
N ARG A 312 2.53 -13.66 -12.29
CA ARG A 312 3.86 -13.35 -12.81
C ARG A 312 4.87 -13.27 -11.68
N GLN A 313 6.10 -13.66 -11.98
CA GLN A 313 7.24 -13.60 -11.06
C GLN A 313 8.37 -12.83 -11.74
N TYR A 314 9.18 -12.13 -10.94
CA TYR A 314 10.18 -11.19 -11.44
C TYR A 314 11.54 -11.51 -10.87
N LYS A 315 12.55 -11.62 -11.74
CA LYS A 315 13.93 -11.94 -11.36
C LYS A 315 14.87 -10.88 -11.90
N VAL A 316 15.62 -10.24 -11.01
CA VAL A 316 16.73 -9.37 -11.38
C VAL A 316 17.92 -10.25 -11.76
N VAL A 317 18.36 -10.19 -13.02
CA VAL A 317 19.47 -11.01 -13.54
C VAL A 317 20.78 -10.23 -13.64
N LYS A 318 20.72 -8.90 -13.60
CA LYS A 318 21.87 -8.01 -13.52
C LYS A 318 21.47 -6.77 -12.72
N LEU A 319 22.33 -6.33 -11.82
CA LEU A 319 22.23 -5.06 -11.12
C LEU A 319 23.63 -4.42 -11.08
N ALA A 320 23.73 -3.16 -11.50
CA ALA A 320 24.96 -2.40 -11.47
C ALA A 320 24.71 -1.00 -10.92
N LYS A 321 25.63 -0.52 -10.07
CA LYS A 321 25.65 0.87 -9.63
C LYS A 321 26.38 1.70 -10.68
N GLY A 322 25.67 2.63 -11.31
CA GLY A 322 26.23 3.65 -12.19
C GLY A 322 26.65 4.88 -11.39
N ALA A 323 27.64 5.59 -11.92
CA ALA A 323 27.97 6.95 -11.48
C ALA A 323 26.88 7.94 -11.90
#